data_AF-A0A7C3M143-F1
#
_entry.id   AF-A0A7C3M143-F1
#
_cell.length_a   1.000
_cell.length_b   1.000
_cell.length_c   1.000
_cell.angle_alpha   90.00
_cell.angle_beta   90.00
_cell.angle_gamma   90.00
#
_symmetry.space_group_name_H-M   'P 1'
#
loop_
_entity.id
_entity.type
_entity.pdbx_description
1 polymer ?
#
loop_
_entity_poly.entity_id
_entity_poly.type
_entity_poly.pdbx_seq_one_letter_code
_entity_poly.pdbx_strand_id
1 'polypeptide(L)'
;MKKLLIVLFLFLYLEGSSNLYKRGELVIDKKNNLIWQDTKDNIMLRMGQEKAIEHCEKLSFSGLNDWRLPSVEEYKTIIDKTRDDENMIKKIFHYNLPVNYWASDRTWVRNFGRYGYYIFFKSGTAYYQNRTYLKFVRCVHSL
;
A
#
# COMPACT_ATOMS: atom_id res chain seq x y z
N MET A 1 2.24 -1.15 62.91
CA MET A 1 2.85 -0.38 61.82
C MET A 1 2.71 -1.17 60.51
N LYS A 2 1.57 -1.05 59.82
CA LYS A 2 1.36 -1.70 58.51
C LYS A 2 1.81 -0.70 57.44
N LYS A 3 2.93 -0.99 56.77
CA LYS A 3 3.38 -0.20 55.61
C LYS A 3 2.41 -0.47 54.46
N LEU A 4 1.60 0.53 54.14
CA LEU A 4 0.72 0.54 52.98
C LEU A 4 1.61 0.79 51.75
N LEU A 5 1.92 -0.26 50.99
CA LEU A 5 2.58 -0.13 49.69
C LEU A 5 1.53 0.35 48.67
N ILE A 6 1.56 1.64 48.35
CA ILE A 6 0.81 2.20 47.23
C ILE A 6 1.63 1.91 45.97
N VAL A 7 1.24 0.88 45.22
CA VAL A 7 1.79 0.61 43.88
C VAL A 7 1.07 1.53 42.90
N LEU A 8 1.68 2.68 42.60
CA LEU A 8 1.22 3.60 41.56
C LEU A 8 1.53 2.98 40.19
N PHE A 9 0.58 2.28 39.59
CA PHE A 9 0.63 1.90 38.18
C PHE A 9 0.41 3.14 37.32
N LEU A 10 1.48 3.88 37.04
CA LEU A 10 1.51 4.86 35.95
C LEU A 10 1.50 4.09 34.62
N PHE A 11 0.32 3.77 34.12
CA PHE A 11 0.15 3.52 32.69
C PHE A 11 0.33 4.86 31.98
N LEU A 12 1.57 5.18 31.62
CA LEU A 12 1.85 6.14 30.57
C LEU A 12 1.32 5.54 29.27
N TYR A 13 0.06 5.83 28.95
CA TYR A 13 -0.47 5.62 27.61
C TYR A 13 0.27 6.57 26.67
N LEU A 14 1.40 6.12 26.14
CA LEU A 14 1.87 6.64 24.86
C LEU A 14 0.93 6.08 23.79
N GLU A 15 -0.24 6.70 23.64
CA GLU A 15 -0.94 6.63 22.36
C GLU A 15 -0.20 7.54 21.39
N GLY A 16 1.00 7.13 21.00
CA GLY A 16 1.50 7.48 19.69
C GLY A 16 0.57 6.79 18.71
N SER A 17 -0.54 7.44 18.33
CA SER A 17 -1.44 6.93 17.29
C SER A 17 -0.56 6.56 16.10
N SER A 18 -0.44 5.25 15.81
CA SER A 18 0.31 4.80 14.65
C SER A 18 -0.24 5.55 13.44
N ASN A 19 0.63 6.27 12.71
CA ASN A 19 0.24 6.96 11.49
C ASN A 19 -0.29 5.99 10.42
N LEU A 20 0.04 4.71 10.56
CA LEU A 20 -0.42 3.63 9.69
C LEU A 20 -1.10 2.53 10.54
N TYR A 21 -2.40 2.32 10.39
CA TYR A 21 -3.13 1.30 11.16
C TYR A 21 -4.15 0.56 10.30
N LYS A 22 -4.59 -0.62 10.77
CA LYS A 22 -5.52 -1.49 10.04
C LYS A 22 -6.95 -1.32 10.56
N ARG A 23 -7.94 -1.30 9.67
CA ARG A 23 -9.37 -1.38 9.98
C ARG A 23 -10.02 -2.37 9.02
N GLY A 24 -10.17 -3.62 9.45
CA GLY A 24 -10.64 -4.72 8.59
C GLY A 24 -9.69 -4.93 7.41
N GLU A 25 -10.23 -4.80 6.19
CA GLU A 25 -9.52 -4.94 4.92
C GLU A 25 -8.94 -3.61 4.40
N LEU A 26 -8.89 -2.58 5.27
CA LEU A 26 -8.28 -1.29 4.97
C LEU A 26 -7.01 -1.09 5.78
N VAL A 27 -6.00 -0.49 5.16
CA VAL A 27 -4.83 0.08 5.85
C VAL A 27 -4.90 1.60 5.72
N ILE A 28 -5.08 2.29 6.84
CA ILE A 28 -5.24 3.74 6.91
C ILE A 28 -3.87 4.38 7.18
N ASP A 29 -3.43 5.25 6.28
CA ASP A 29 -2.21 6.07 6.39
C ASP A 29 -2.59 7.54 6.63
N LYS A 30 -2.70 7.93 7.89
CA LYS A 30 -3.03 9.30 8.30
C LYS A 30 -1.94 10.31 7.94
N LYS A 31 -0.67 9.89 7.89
CA LYS A 31 0.44 10.81 7.60
C LYS A 31 0.39 11.28 6.14
N ASN A 32 -0.03 10.41 5.24
CA ASN A 32 -0.07 10.70 3.80
C ASN A 32 -1.49 10.97 3.28
N ASN A 33 -2.50 10.97 4.16
CA ASN A 33 -3.92 11.05 3.80
C ASN A 33 -4.34 9.99 2.77
N LEU A 34 -3.97 8.73 3.02
CA LEU A 34 -4.28 7.62 2.13
C LEU A 34 -4.99 6.49 2.88
N ILE A 35 -5.83 5.76 2.14
CA ILE A 35 -6.45 4.51 2.54
C ILE A 35 -6.08 3.48 1.47
N TRP A 36 -5.49 2.37 1.90
CA TRP A 36 -5.10 1.29 1.02
C TRP A 36 -6.06 0.13 1.14
N GLN A 37 -6.46 -0.44 0.00
CA GLN A 37 -7.13 -1.72 -0.04
C GLN A 37 -6.15 -2.81 0.37
N ASP A 38 -6.56 -3.72 1.26
CA ASP A 38 -5.81 -4.90 1.65
C ASP A 38 -6.73 -6.12 1.70
N THR A 39 -7.01 -6.68 0.52
CA THR A 39 -7.89 -7.82 0.26
C THR A 39 -7.16 -8.91 -0.53
N LYS A 40 -7.76 -10.10 -0.62
CA LYS A 40 -7.20 -11.20 -1.44
C LYS A 40 -6.96 -10.82 -2.90
N ASP A 41 -7.74 -9.88 -3.44
CA ASP A 41 -7.56 -9.41 -4.82
C ASP A 41 -6.15 -8.87 -5.07
N ASN A 42 -5.51 -8.28 -4.05
CA ASN A 42 -4.15 -7.77 -4.15
C ASN A 42 -3.09 -8.86 -4.38
N ILE A 43 -3.44 -10.14 -4.22
CA ILE A 43 -2.56 -11.29 -4.51
C ILE A 43 -3.17 -12.28 -5.51
N MET A 44 -4.33 -11.97 -6.10
CA MET A 44 -5.01 -12.83 -7.08
C MET A 44 -5.20 -12.16 -8.44
N LEU A 45 -5.51 -10.85 -8.46
CA LEU A 45 -5.78 -10.14 -9.69
C LEU A 45 -4.49 -9.67 -10.37
N ARG A 46 -4.32 -10.05 -11.63
CA ARG A 46 -3.24 -9.57 -12.49
C ARG A 46 -3.80 -9.07 -13.81
N MET A 47 -3.41 -7.87 -14.20
CA MET A 47 -3.90 -7.23 -15.42
C MET A 47 -2.87 -6.28 -16.02
N GLY A 48 -3.11 -5.82 -17.25
CA GLY A 48 -2.34 -4.73 -17.84
C GLY A 48 -2.64 -3.40 -17.14
N GLN A 49 -1.75 -2.42 -17.26
CA GLN A 49 -1.83 -1.18 -16.48
C GLN A 49 -3.12 -0.39 -16.74
N GLU A 50 -3.56 -0.30 -18.00
CA GLU A 50 -4.82 0.39 -18.35
C GLU A 50 -6.02 -0.25 -17.66
N LYS A 51 -6.13 -1.59 -17.72
CA LYS A 51 -7.18 -2.33 -17.02
C LYS A 51 -7.07 -2.19 -15.50
N ALA A 52 -5.86 -2.05 -14.94
CA ALA A 52 -5.65 -1.82 -13.52
C ALA A 52 -6.17 -0.45 -13.07
N ILE A 53 -5.95 0.57 -13.90
CA ILE A 53 -6.51 1.92 -13.68
C ILE A 53 -8.04 1.83 -13.67
N GLU A 54 -8.63 1.29 -14.75
CA GLU A 54 -10.09 1.13 -14.85
C GLU A 54 -10.68 0.30 -13.71
N HIS A 55 -9.99 -0.77 -13.30
CA HIS A 55 -10.43 -1.63 -12.20
C HIS A 55 -10.52 -0.85 -10.90
N CYS A 56 -9.50 -0.06 -10.55
CA CYS A 56 -9.54 0.76 -9.35
C CYS A 56 -10.59 1.87 -9.46
N GLU A 57 -10.71 2.56 -10.59
CA GLU A 57 -11.70 3.64 -10.77
C GLU A 57 -13.15 3.15 -10.65
N LYS A 58 -13.42 1.90 -11.05
CA LYS A 58 -14.75 1.27 -10.96
C LYS A 58 -14.99 0.56 -9.61
N LEU A 59 -13.98 0.50 -8.74
CA LEU A 59 -14.09 -0.20 -7.47
C LEU A 59 -14.97 0.62 -6.50
N SER A 60 -16.03 -0.01 -6.01
CA SER A 60 -16.77 0.44 -4.83
C SER A 60 -16.52 -0.56 -3.71
N PHE A 61 -15.83 -0.13 -2.65
CA PHE A 61 -15.34 -1.03 -1.62
C PHE A 61 -15.36 -0.37 -0.24
N SER A 62 -15.83 -1.11 0.77
CA SER A 62 -15.96 -0.63 2.16
C SER A 62 -16.76 0.68 2.31
N GLY A 63 -17.74 0.91 1.44
CA GLY A 63 -18.56 2.12 1.41
C GLY A 63 -17.86 3.35 0.80
N LEU A 64 -16.69 3.17 0.19
CA LEU A 64 -15.91 4.20 -0.48
C LEU A 64 -15.93 3.99 -2.00
N ASN A 65 -15.98 5.09 -2.74
CA ASN A 65 -15.81 5.15 -4.21
C ASN A 65 -14.49 5.85 -4.52
N ASP A 66 -14.23 6.27 -5.77
CA ASP A 66 -13.03 7.07 -6.12
C ASP A 66 -11.69 6.43 -5.74
N TRP A 67 -11.69 5.10 -5.69
CA TRP A 67 -10.47 4.31 -5.64
C TRP A 67 -9.68 4.53 -6.93
N ARG A 68 -8.35 4.51 -6.82
CA ARG A 68 -7.46 4.70 -7.96
C ARG A 68 -6.24 3.82 -7.85
N LEU A 69 -5.57 3.65 -8.97
CA LEU A 69 -4.26 3.02 -8.98
C LEU A 69 -3.24 4.00 -8.34
N PRO A 70 -2.47 3.57 -7.32
CA PRO A 70 -1.49 4.40 -6.63
C PRO A 70 -0.34 4.80 -7.56
N SER A 71 0.22 5.97 -7.30
CA SER A 71 1.46 6.43 -7.91
C SER A 71 2.69 5.76 -7.29
N VAL A 72 3.83 5.88 -7.97
CA VAL A 72 5.14 5.47 -7.45
C VAL A 72 5.46 6.18 -6.13
N GLU A 73 5.16 7.48 -6.03
CA GLU A 73 5.43 8.25 -4.81
C GLU A 73 4.59 7.78 -3.62
N GLU A 74 3.33 7.42 -3.85
CA GLU A 74 2.49 6.87 -2.79
C GLU A 74 2.98 5.49 -2.34
N TYR A 75 3.39 4.62 -3.26
CA TYR A 75 3.98 3.35 -2.86
C TYR A 75 5.23 3.51 -1.99
N LYS A 76 6.07 4.53 -2.24
CA LYS A 76 7.26 4.80 -1.40
C LYS A 76 6.88 5.03 0.06
N THR A 77 5.67 5.51 0.36
CA THR A 77 5.20 5.73 1.73
C THR A 77 4.98 4.43 2.51
N ILE A 78 4.75 3.32 1.82
CA ILE A 78 4.49 1.99 2.40
C ILE A 78 5.65 1.00 2.22
N ILE A 79 6.75 1.46 1.62
CA ILE A 79 7.99 0.71 1.49
C ILE A 79 8.82 0.86 2.77
N ASP A 80 9.39 -0.25 3.22
CA ASP A 80 10.33 -0.34 4.33
C ASP A 80 11.54 -1.17 3.86
N LYS A 81 12.63 -0.49 3.54
CA LYS A 81 13.89 -1.11 3.07
C LYS A 81 14.79 -1.62 4.19
N THR A 82 14.38 -1.48 5.44
CA THR A 82 15.14 -1.98 6.61
C THR A 82 14.85 -3.45 6.90
N ARG A 83 13.90 -4.05 6.15
CA ARG A 83 13.43 -5.41 6.30
C ARG A 83 14.43 -6.43 5.75
N ASP A 84 14.50 -7.56 6.42
CA ASP A 84 15.37 -8.70 6.12
C ASP A 84 14.68 -9.79 5.27
N ASP A 85 13.35 -9.78 5.18
CA ASP A 85 12.54 -10.85 4.58
C ASP A 85 12.28 -10.74 3.06
N GLU A 86 13.17 -10.07 2.32
CA GLU A 86 13.07 -9.82 0.85
C GLU A 86 11.69 -9.30 0.39
N ASN A 87 10.92 -8.65 1.27
CA ASN A 87 9.58 -8.17 0.95
C ASN A 87 9.37 -6.78 1.53
N MET A 88 9.78 -5.76 0.80
CA MET A 88 9.97 -4.39 1.30
C MET A 88 8.68 -3.60 1.53
N ILE A 89 7.50 -4.23 1.60
CA ILE A 89 6.26 -3.57 2.04
C ILE A 89 6.12 -3.70 3.56
N LYS A 90 5.58 -2.67 4.23
CA LYS A 90 5.34 -2.70 5.69
C LYS A 90 4.49 -3.91 6.12
N LYS A 91 4.83 -4.56 7.25
CA LYS A 91 4.15 -5.80 7.75
C LYS A 91 2.64 -5.69 7.98
N ILE A 92 2.10 -4.47 8.04
CA ILE A 92 0.67 -4.24 8.28
C ILE A 92 -0.23 -4.71 7.12
N PHE A 93 0.34 -4.80 5.91
CA PHE A 93 -0.34 -5.32 4.74
C PHE A 93 -0.35 -6.84 4.81
N HIS A 94 -1.52 -7.46 4.89
CA HIS A 94 -1.67 -8.91 4.98
C HIS A 94 -1.62 -9.54 3.59
N TYR A 95 -2.32 -8.95 2.62
CA TYR A 95 -2.40 -9.50 1.27
C TYR A 95 -1.35 -8.86 0.38
N ASN A 96 -0.10 -9.28 0.55
CA ASN A 96 1.01 -8.78 -0.23
C ASN A 96 1.97 -9.91 -0.62
N LEU A 97 2.64 -9.76 -1.76
CA LEU A 97 3.68 -10.66 -2.24
C LEU A 97 4.92 -9.84 -2.66
N PRO A 98 6.15 -10.37 -2.55
CA PRO A 98 7.38 -9.70 -2.98
C PRO A 98 7.54 -9.71 -4.51
N VAL A 99 6.55 -9.18 -5.22
CA VAL A 99 6.41 -9.24 -6.68
C VAL A 99 6.06 -7.86 -7.24
N ASN A 100 5.63 -7.82 -8.51
CA ASN A 100 5.41 -6.59 -9.26
C ASN A 100 3.96 -6.10 -9.12
N TYR A 101 3.80 -4.84 -8.72
CA TYR A 101 2.51 -4.16 -8.60
C TYR A 101 2.47 -2.91 -9.46
N TRP A 102 1.43 -2.76 -10.29
CA TRP A 102 1.30 -1.58 -11.13
C TRP A 102 1.18 -0.29 -10.29
N ALA A 103 1.86 0.76 -10.74
CA ALA A 103 1.61 2.14 -10.35
C ALA A 103 0.89 2.86 -11.51
N SER A 104 0.32 4.04 -11.26
CA SER A 104 -0.39 4.83 -12.29
C SER A 104 0.54 5.59 -13.24
N ASP A 105 1.78 5.87 -12.83
CA ASP A 105 2.74 6.65 -13.62
C ASP A 105 3.12 5.98 -14.96
N ARG A 106 3.44 6.80 -15.98
CA ARG A 106 3.80 6.38 -17.33
C ARG A 106 5.10 7.03 -17.81
N THR A 107 5.87 6.33 -18.65
CA THR A 107 7.04 6.93 -19.31
C THR A 107 6.59 7.66 -20.59
N TRP A 108 6.44 8.98 -20.53
CA TRP A 108 5.91 9.75 -21.67
C TRP A 108 6.96 10.04 -22.76
N VAL A 109 8.15 10.51 -22.37
CA VAL A 109 9.09 11.13 -23.32
C VAL A 109 9.82 10.13 -24.23
N ARG A 110 10.16 8.93 -23.75
CA ARG A 110 11.01 7.97 -24.50
C ARG A 110 10.25 6.91 -25.30
N ASN A 111 9.03 6.57 -24.88
CA ASN A 111 8.33 5.37 -25.38
C ASN A 111 6.88 5.63 -25.79
N PHE A 112 6.50 6.89 -26.06
CA PHE A 112 5.12 7.27 -26.41
C PHE A 112 4.06 6.73 -25.43
N GLY A 113 4.39 6.68 -24.14
CA GLY A 113 3.48 6.16 -23.11
C GLY A 113 3.16 4.66 -23.21
N ARG A 114 3.91 3.85 -23.98
CA ARG A 114 3.73 2.39 -24.07
C ARG A 114 4.17 1.62 -22.82
N TYR A 115 4.99 2.25 -21.98
CA TYR A 115 5.51 1.67 -20.75
C TYR A 115 4.94 2.40 -19.53
N GLY A 116 4.58 1.61 -18.52
CA GLY A 116 4.06 2.06 -17.24
C GLY A 116 5.03 1.72 -16.11
N TYR A 117 5.01 2.49 -15.03
CA TYR A 117 5.79 2.18 -13.84
C TYR A 117 5.10 1.13 -12.97
N TYR A 118 5.92 0.33 -12.28
CA TYR A 118 5.47 -0.63 -11.28
C TYR A 118 6.49 -0.68 -10.14
N ILE A 119 6.05 -1.09 -8.95
CA ILE A 119 6.92 -1.36 -7.82
C ILE A 119 7.21 -2.86 -7.77
N PHE A 120 8.49 -3.20 -7.63
CA PHE A 120 8.90 -4.56 -7.30
C PHE A 120 9.13 -4.64 -5.79
N PHE A 121 8.19 -5.23 -5.05
CA PHE A 121 8.26 -5.26 -3.59
C PHE A 121 9.44 -6.07 -3.06
N LYS A 122 10.01 -6.99 -3.85
CA LYS A 122 11.22 -7.70 -3.44
C LYS A 122 12.39 -6.76 -3.10
N SER A 123 12.54 -5.68 -3.88
CA SER A 123 13.60 -4.68 -3.69
C SER A 123 13.09 -3.30 -3.27
N GLY A 124 11.77 -3.11 -3.16
CA GLY A 124 11.15 -1.81 -2.89
C GLY A 124 11.55 -0.75 -3.91
N THR A 125 11.71 -1.13 -5.18
CA THR A 125 12.24 -0.25 -6.23
C THR A 125 11.25 -0.14 -7.39
N ALA A 126 11.14 1.06 -7.94
CA ALA A 126 10.32 1.34 -9.10
C ALA A 126 11.05 0.96 -10.40
N TYR A 127 10.34 0.28 -11.28
CA TYR A 127 10.79 -0.08 -12.63
C TYR A 127 9.67 0.28 -13.62
N TYR A 128 9.91 0.10 -14.91
CA TYR A 128 8.89 0.28 -15.93
C TYR A 128 8.87 -0.89 -16.91
N GLN A 129 7.70 -1.21 -17.44
CA GLN A 129 7.50 -2.27 -18.42
C GLN A 129 6.36 -1.92 -19.36
N ASN A 130 6.31 -2.57 -20.52
CA ASN A 130 5.18 -2.46 -21.45
C ASN A 130 3.85 -2.73 -20.70
N ARG A 131 2.88 -1.84 -20.89
CA ARG A 131 1.61 -1.78 -20.14
C ARG A 131 0.70 -2.99 -20.37
N THR A 132 0.99 -3.82 -21.36
CA THR A 132 0.25 -5.05 -21.67
C THR A 132 0.60 -6.22 -20.73
N TYR A 133 1.75 -6.18 -20.06
CA TYR A 133 2.17 -7.24 -19.15
C TYR A 133 1.27 -7.33 -17.91
N LEU A 134 1.03 -8.55 -17.43
CA LEU A 134 0.16 -8.77 -16.27
C LEU A 134 0.93 -8.62 -14.95
N LYS A 135 0.55 -7.64 -14.14
CA LYS A 135 1.07 -7.41 -12.78
C LYS A 135 -0.07 -7.27 -11.79
N PHE A 136 0.24 -7.41 -10.51
CA PHE A 136 -0.75 -7.28 -9.43
C PHE A 136 -1.21 -5.85 -9.27
N VAL A 137 -2.39 -5.70 -8.63
CA VAL A 137 -3.06 -4.41 -8.44
C VAL A 137 -3.36 -4.22 -6.96
N ARG A 138 -3.02 -3.04 -6.44
CA ARG A 138 -3.50 -2.55 -5.14
C ARG A 138 -4.08 -1.18 -5.37
N CYS A 139 -5.35 -0.99 -5.02
CA CYS A 139 -5.99 0.31 -5.14
C CYS A 139 -5.75 1.14 -3.87
N VAL A 140 -5.73 2.46 -4.05
CA VAL A 140 -5.62 3.45 -2.99
C VAL A 140 -6.76 4.46 -3.12
N HIS A 141 -7.15 5.05 -2.00
CA HIS A 141 -8.15 6.10 -1.89
C HIS A 141 -7.55 7.23 -1.04
N SER A 142 -7.92 8.49 -1.29
CA SER A 142 -7.50 9.64 -0.49
C SER A 142 -8.37 9.79 0.78
N LEU A 143 -7.79 9.95 1.96
CA LEU A 143 -8.55 10.10 3.22
C LEU A 143 -9.36 11.41 3.26
#